data_AF-A0A7C5APV3-F1
#
_entry.id   AF-A0A7C5APV3-F1
#
_cell.length_a   1.000
_cell.length_b   1.000
_cell.length_c   1.000
_cell.angle_alpha   90.00
_cell.angle_beta   90.00
_cell.angle_gamma   90.00
#
_symmetry.space_group_name_H-M   'P 1'
#
loop_
_entity.id
_entity.type
_entity.pdbx_description
1 polymer ?
#
loop_
_entity_poly.entity_id
_entity_poly.type
_entity_poly.pdbx_seq_one_letter_code
_entity_poly.pdbx_strand_id
1 'polypeptide(L)'
;MTAGKAVGDPDEARRARLRRGIRAIVRIRELAPKGPRWSRAWKRLLWRYEEALTKEEPMVLAREFRPGRAFLGKLAPGEEMVSALAEFCRDRGIQTGWVSAIGTVRRGVVGYFEQEERLYRRLAVEEPMEIVSCQGNVSLRDGQPFVHLHVVLSGSDGRTVAGHLFEGIAFVGEFWVQEMIGTALERVPDADSGLALWDL
;
A
#
# COMPACT_ATOMS: atom_id res chain seq x y z
N MET A 1 -13.71 28.79 -17.84
CA MET A 1 -12.24 28.85 -17.69
C MET A 1 -11.95 29.19 -16.23
N THR A 2 -11.77 28.18 -15.40
CA THR A 2 -11.38 28.36 -13.99
C THR A 2 -9.96 27.85 -13.86
N ALA A 3 -9.06 28.76 -13.48
CA ALA A 3 -7.65 28.52 -13.33
C ALA A 3 -7.40 27.39 -12.34
N GLY A 4 -6.79 26.29 -12.81
CA GLY A 4 -6.26 25.25 -11.95
C GLY A 4 -5.15 25.84 -11.07
N LYS A 5 -5.28 25.70 -9.76
CA LYS A 5 -4.17 25.97 -8.84
C LYS A 5 -3.08 24.96 -9.17
N ALA A 6 -1.88 25.45 -9.51
CA ALA A 6 -0.71 24.62 -9.71
C ALA A 6 -0.49 23.77 -8.45
N VAL A 7 -0.61 22.46 -8.59
CA VAL A 7 -0.15 21.50 -7.59
C VAL A 7 1.36 21.65 -7.56
N GLY A 8 1.89 22.17 -6.44
CA GLY A 8 3.33 22.43 -6.29
C GLY A 8 4.13 21.15 -6.44
N ASP A 9 5.32 21.26 -7.03
CA ASP A 9 6.25 20.15 -7.21
C ASP A 9 6.54 19.50 -5.84
N PRO A 10 6.22 18.20 -5.63
CA PRO A 10 6.53 17.48 -4.39
C PRO A 10 8.02 17.57 -4.02
N ASP A 11 8.87 17.69 -5.05
CA ASP A 11 10.30 17.81 -4.93
C ASP A 11 10.72 19.21 -4.45
N GLU A 12 9.93 20.25 -4.76
CA GLU A 12 10.08 21.61 -4.21
C GLU A 12 9.65 21.67 -2.74
N ALA A 13 8.55 21.02 -2.37
CA ALA A 13 8.11 20.91 -0.97
C ALA A 13 9.16 20.18 -0.10
N ARG A 14 9.75 19.11 -0.64
CA ARG A 14 10.87 18.37 -0.05
C ARG A 14 12.11 19.24 0.13
N ARG A 15 12.55 19.93 -0.93
CA ARG A 15 13.67 20.90 -0.88
C ARG A 15 13.43 22.03 0.11
N ALA A 16 12.18 22.50 0.23
CA ALA A 16 11.80 23.53 1.19
C ALA A 16 11.86 23.04 2.65
N ARG A 17 11.52 21.77 2.92
CA ARG A 17 11.65 21.13 4.23
C ARG A 17 13.13 20.99 4.63
N LEU A 18 13.98 20.49 3.71
CA LEU A 18 15.43 20.41 3.90
C LEU A 18 16.06 21.79 4.20
N ARG A 19 15.70 22.81 3.40
CA ARG A 19 16.18 24.19 3.59
C ARG A 19 15.76 24.80 4.94
N ARG A 20 14.63 24.38 5.51
CA ARG A 20 14.18 24.79 6.85
C ARG A 20 14.97 24.08 7.95
N GLY A 21 15.21 22.77 7.79
CA GLY A 21 16.05 21.99 8.72
C GLY A 21 17.49 22.50 8.79
N ILE A 22 18.11 22.79 7.65
CA ILE A 22 19.47 23.36 7.56
C ILE A 22 19.53 24.74 8.24
N ARG A 23 18.53 25.62 8.00
CA ARG A 23 18.46 26.93 8.66
C ARG A 23 18.30 26.82 10.18
N ALA A 24 17.59 25.80 10.67
CA ALA A 24 17.49 25.54 12.10
C ALA A 24 18.84 25.11 12.71
N ILE A 25 19.63 24.27 12.03
CA ILE A 25 20.99 23.90 12.48
C ILE A 25 21.91 25.13 12.55
N VAL A 26 21.91 25.96 11.50
CA VAL A 26 22.73 27.18 11.47
C VAL A 26 22.35 28.09 12.64
N ARG A 27 21.05 28.28 12.88
CA ARG A 27 20.56 29.08 14.01
C ARG A 27 20.91 28.48 15.38
N ILE A 28 20.89 27.15 15.54
CA ILE A 28 21.32 26.48 16.78
C ILE A 28 22.83 26.66 17.01
N ARG A 29 23.65 26.59 15.94
CA ARG A 29 25.09 26.88 16.02
C ARG A 29 25.36 28.35 16.37
N GLU A 30 24.54 29.27 15.89
CA GLU A 30 24.64 30.72 16.16
C GLU A 30 24.18 31.10 17.58
N LEU A 31 23.14 30.44 18.09
CA LEU A 31 22.59 30.67 19.43
C LEU A 31 23.35 29.91 20.54
N ALA A 32 24.25 28.98 20.17
CA ALA A 32 25.06 28.25 21.14
C ALA A 32 26.10 29.19 21.80
N PRO A 33 26.24 29.19 23.13
CA PRO A 33 27.21 30.05 23.82
C PRO A 33 28.65 29.73 23.37
N LYS A 34 29.36 30.74 22.86
CA LYS A 34 30.76 30.62 22.43
C LYS A 34 31.68 30.44 23.65
N GLY A 35 32.01 29.20 23.99
CA GLY A 35 32.96 28.89 25.07
C GLY A 35 33.55 27.47 25.01
N PRO A 36 34.64 27.18 25.76
CA PRO A 36 35.49 25.99 25.56
C PRO A 36 34.87 24.65 25.99
N ARG A 37 33.61 24.63 26.45
CA ARG A 37 32.96 23.44 26.99
C ARG A 37 31.84 22.95 26.07
N TRP A 38 32.23 22.59 24.86
CA TRP A 38 31.48 21.60 24.10
C TRP A 38 31.65 20.25 24.79
N SER A 39 30.74 19.91 25.70
CA SER A 39 30.74 18.56 26.28
C SER A 39 30.55 17.54 25.16
N ARG A 40 31.17 16.36 25.29
CA ARG A 40 31.01 15.26 24.31
C ARG A 40 29.55 14.88 24.07
N ALA A 41 28.63 15.24 24.98
CA ALA A 41 27.20 15.02 24.85
C ALA A 41 26.57 15.94 23.76
N TRP A 42 26.91 17.22 23.73
CA TRP A 42 26.36 18.17 22.75
C TRP A 42 26.84 17.90 21.32
N LYS A 43 28.12 17.53 21.15
CA LYS A 43 28.65 17.11 19.84
C LYS A 43 27.95 15.85 19.32
N ARG A 44 27.62 14.90 20.20
CA ARG A 44 26.85 13.70 19.84
C ARG A 44 25.39 14.00 19.51
N LEU A 45 24.77 14.95 20.23
CA LEU A 45 23.40 15.36 19.95
C LEU A 45 23.29 16.04 18.59
N LEU A 46 24.19 16.99 18.30
CA LEU A 46 24.27 17.66 17.00
C LEU A 46 24.62 16.70 15.87
N TRP A 47 25.56 15.77 16.08
CA TRP A 47 25.87 14.74 15.10
C TRP A 47 24.65 13.89 14.76
N ARG A 48 23.92 13.39 15.77
CA ARG A 48 22.67 12.62 15.57
C ARG A 48 21.59 13.44 14.85
N TYR A 49 21.55 14.75 15.10
CA TYR A 49 20.57 15.64 14.48
C TYR A 49 20.95 15.99 13.03
N GLU A 50 22.24 16.20 12.75
CA GLU A 50 22.78 16.38 11.39
C GLU A 50 22.59 15.09 10.58
N GLU A 51 22.91 13.93 11.14
CA GLU A 51 22.72 12.61 10.52
C GLU A 51 21.24 12.30 10.23
N ALA A 52 20.33 12.67 11.12
CA ALA A 52 18.88 12.55 10.88
C ALA A 52 18.38 13.51 9.78
N LEU A 53 19.05 14.64 9.55
CA LEU A 53 18.69 15.65 8.55
C LEU A 53 19.37 15.43 7.19
N THR A 54 20.46 14.66 7.14
CA THR A 54 21.18 14.28 5.92
C THR A 54 20.88 12.89 5.43
N LYS A 55 20.16 12.07 6.22
CA LYS A 55 19.67 10.77 5.76
C LYS A 55 18.70 11.00 4.61
N GLU A 56 19.14 10.72 3.39
CA GLU A 56 18.25 10.69 2.24
C GLU A 56 17.20 9.60 2.50
N GLU A 57 15.92 9.99 2.49
CA GLU A 57 14.86 9.01 2.53
C GLU A 57 14.98 8.10 1.30
N PRO A 58 14.94 6.78 1.48
CA PRO A 58 15.12 5.85 0.39
C PRO A 58 14.00 6.03 -0.64
N MET A 59 14.38 6.10 -1.92
CA MET A 59 13.44 6.19 -3.04
C MET A 59 12.57 4.92 -3.19
N VAL A 60 13.04 3.80 -2.64
CA VAL A 60 12.37 2.50 -2.69
C VAL A 60 12.41 1.87 -1.31
N LEU A 61 11.24 1.55 -0.78
CA LEU A 61 11.06 0.79 0.45
C LEU A 61 10.72 -0.65 0.08
N ALA A 62 11.48 -1.60 0.61
CA ALA A 62 11.30 -3.01 0.33
C ALA A 62 11.71 -3.87 1.53
N ARG A 63 11.06 -5.02 1.65
CA ARG A 63 11.41 -6.05 2.62
C ARG A 63 11.59 -7.38 1.90
N GLU A 64 12.67 -8.08 2.21
CA GLU A 64 12.96 -9.40 1.66
C GLU A 64 12.15 -10.47 2.40
N PHE A 65 11.68 -11.47 1.66
CA PHE A 65 10.96 -12.62 2.18
C PHE A 65 11.48 -13.90 1.55
N ARG A 66 11.38 -15.02 2.29
CA ARG A 66 11.58 -16.35 1.74
C ARG A 66 10.24 -16.92 1.27
N PRO A 67 10.15 -17.55 0.08
CA PRO A 67 8.94 -18.26 -0.32
C PRO A 67 8.55 -19.35 0.69
N GLY A 68 7.29 -19.34 1.10
CA GLY A 68 6.63 -20.36 1.93
C GLY A 68 5.82 -21.34 1.08
N ARG A 69 4.70 -21.79 1.63
CA ARG A 69 3.78 -22.71 0.96
C ARG A 69 3.13 -22.05 -0.27
N ALA A 70 2.87 -22.85 -1.29
CA ALA A 70 2.05 -22.46 -2.45
C ALA A 70 0.74 -23.24 -2.45
N PHE A 71 -0.36 -22.56 -2.70
CA PHE A 71 -1.69 -23.15 -2.75
C PHE A 71 -2.31 -22.89 -4.11
N LEU A 72 -2.80 -23.95 -4.76
CA LEU A 72 -3.71 -23.86 -5.89
C LEU A 72 -5.07 -24.33 -5.41
N GLY A 73 -6.10 -23.54 -5.67
CA GLY A 73 -7.44 -23.80 -5.17
C GLY A 73 -8.52 -23.19 -6.05
N LYS A 74 -9.76 -23.42 -5.64
CA LYS A 74 -10.92 -22.79 -6.26
C LYS A 74 -11.87 -22.26 -5.21
N LEU A 75 -12.59 -21.20 -5.56
CA LEU A 75 -13.70 -20.67 -4.79
C LEU A 75 -14.93 -21.56 -4.97
N ALA A 76 -15.70 -21.74 -3.90
CA ALA A 76 -17.02 -22.35 -4.03
C ALA A 76 -17.98 -21.39 -4.77
N PRO A 77 -18.92 -21.90 -5.58
CA PRO A 77 -19.86 -21.03 -6.27
C PRO A 77 -20.70 -20.21 -5.29
N GLY A 78 -20.81 -18.90 -5.54
CA GLY A 78 -21.55 -17.95 -4.72
C GLY A 78 -20.75 -17.30 -3.60
N GLU A 79 -19.52 -17.74 -3.34
CA GLU A 79 -18.66 -17.11 -2.34
C GLU A 79 -18.20 -15.73 -2.79
N GLU A 80 -18.05 -14.83 -1.80
CA GLU A 80 -17.43 -13.53 -2.01
C GLU A 80 -15.91 -13.69 -1.95
N MET A 81 -15.27 -13.44 -3.08
CA MET A 81 -13.86 -13.76 -3.33
C MET A 81 -12.88 -13.11 -2.34
N VAL A 82 -13.06 -11.84 -1.99
CA VAL A 82 -12.12 -11.11 -1.13
C VAL A 82 -12.12 -11.69 0.28
N SER A 83 -13.30 -11.85 0.86
CA SER A 83 -13.51 -12.41 2.20
C SER A 83 -13.17 -13.89 2.28
N ALA A 84 -13.54 -14.69 1.27
CA ALA A 84 -13.19 -16.11 1.21
C ALA A 84 -11.66 -16.32 1.16
N LEU A 85 -10.93 -15.50 0.40
CA LEU A 85 -9.46 -15.56 0.36
C LEU A 85 -8.83 -15.07 1.68
N ALA A 86 -9.40 -14.06 2.32
CA ALA A 86 -8.94 -13.59 3.63
C ALA A 86 -9.14 -14.68 4.71
N GLU A 87 -10.29 -15.34 4.71
CA GLU A 87 -10.58 -16.47 5.59
C GLU A 87 -9.65 -17.66 5.32
N PHE A 88 -9.44 -18.01 4.06
CA PHE A 88 -8.46 -19.04 3.68
C PHE A 88 -7.07 -18.77 4.25
N CYS A 89 -6.61 -17.51 4.19
CA CYS A 89 -5.33 -17.09 4.74
C CYS A 89 -5.31 -17.16 6.26
N ARG A 90 -6.39 -16.69 6.92
CA ARG A 90 -6.55 -16.74 8.38
C ARG A 90 -6.47 -18.16 8.92
N ASP A 91 -7.25 -19.08 8.34
CA ASP A 91 -7.31 -20.48 8.79
C ASP A 91 -5.97 -21.20 8.66
N ARG A 92 -5.10 -20.74 7.77
CA ARG A 92 -3.77 -21.31 7.49
C ARG A 92 -2.63 -20.52 8.11
N GLY A 93 -2.92 -19.43 8.81
CA GLY A 93 -1.91 -18.54 9.41
C GLY A 93 -1.04 -17.81 8.38
N ILE A 94 -1.53 -17.55 7.18
CA ILE A 94 -0.81 -16.80 6.14
C ILE A 94 -0.95 -15.30 6.43
N GLN A 95 0.15 -14.67 6.85
CA GLN A 95 0.17 -13.24 7.23
C GLN A 95 0.71 -12.34 6.12
N THR A 96 1.52 -12.88 5.20
CA THR A 96 2.06 -12.15 4.06
C THR A 96 2.14 -13.08 2.86
N GLY A 97 1.76 -12.59 1.70
CA GLY A 97 1.67 -13.42 0.51
C GLY A 97 1.32 -12.66 -0.76
N TRP A 98 1.37 -13.38 -1.88
CA TRP A 98 0.87 -12.93 -3.17
C TRP A 98 -0.34 -13.77 -3.58
N VAL A 99 -1.30 -13.15 -4.25
CA VAL A 99 -2.51 -13.81 -4.75
C VAL A 99 -2.65 -13.53 -6.23
N SER A 100 -2.98 -14.57 -6.99
CA SER A 100 -3.46 -14.46 -8.37
C SER A 100 -4.72 -15.30 -8.55
N ALA A 101 -5.67 -14.84 -9.36
CA ALA A 101 -6.86 -15.60 -9.69
C ALA A 101 -7.39 -15.31 -11.10
N ILE A 102 -8.10 -16.29 -11.65
CA ILE A 102 -8.89 -16.23 -12.89
C ILE A 102 -10.26 -16.91 -12.68
N GLY A 103 -11.19 -16.76 -13.60
CA GLY A 103 -12.51 -17.39 -13.54
C GLY A 103 -13.62 -16.45 -13.98
N THR A 104 -14.76 -16.49 -13.30
CA THR A 104 -15.95 -15.70 -13.64
C THR A 104 -16.65 -15.24 -12.36
N VAL A 105 -17.03 -13.97 -12.29
CA VAL A 105 -17.94 -13.45 -11.26
C VAL A 105 -19.37 -13.36 -11.81
N ARG A 106 -20.37 -13.50 -10.94
CA ARG A 106 -21.78 -13.18 -11.25
C ARG A 106 -22.07 -11.69 -11.18
N ARG A 107 -21.38 -11.01 -10.26
CA ARG A 107 -21.37 -9.56 -10.06
C ARG A 107 -20.13 -9.17 -9.26
N GLY A 108 -19.78 -7.89 -9.27
CA GLY A 108 -18.70 -7.38 -8.43
C GLY A 108 -18.71 -5.87 -8.30
N VAL A 109 -17.87 -5.36 -7.40
CA VAL A 109 -17.67 -3.93 -7.18
C VAL A 109 -16.20 -3.63 -7.37
N VAL A 110 -15.89 -2.85 -8.40
CA VAL A 110 -14.54 -2.40 -8.73
C VAL A 110 -14.42 -0.92 -8.38
N GLY A 111 -13.23 -0.42 -8.07
CA GLY A 111 -13.07 1.01 -7.81
C GLY A 111 -11.74 1.62 -8.21
N TYR A 112 -11.80 2.92 -8.35
CA TYR A 112 -10.67 3.82 -8.62
C TYR A 112 -10.53 4.79 -7.45
N PHE A 113 -9.31 5.03 -6.98
CA PHE A 113 -9.06 5.97 -5.90
C PHE A 113 -8.84 7.37 -6.46
N GLU A 114 -9.76 8.29 -6.14
CA GLU A 114 -9.63 9.70 -6.46
C GLU A 114 -8.65 10.37 -5.49
N GLN A 115 -7.52 10.85 -6.01
CA GLN A 115 -6.38 11.26 -5.18
C GLN A 115 -6.60 12.63 -4.53
N GLU A 116 -7.29 13.54 -5.21
CA GLU A 116 -7.60 14.88 -4.68
C GLU A 116 -8.61 14.81 -3.54
N GLU A 117 -9.68 14.02 -3.72
CA GLU A 117 -10.72 13.84 -2.71
C GLU A 117 -10.36 12.78 -1.67
N ARG A 118 -9.34 11.95 -1.94
CA ARG A 118 -8.92 10.79 -1.12
C ARG A 118 -10.07 9.80 -0.87
N LEU A 119 -10.85 9.51 -1.91
CA LEU A 119 -12.03 8.66 -1.83
C LEU A 119 -12.08 7.67 -3.00
N TYR A 120 -12.61 6.47 -2.74
CA TYR A 120 -12.84 5.49 -3.80
C TYR A 120 -14.14 5.78 -4.57
N ARG A 121 -14.02 5.94 -5.88
CA ARG A 121 -15.14 5.86 -6.81
C ARG A 121 -15.42 4.39 -7.12
N ARG A 122 -16.58 3.90 -6.68
CA ARG A 122 -17.00 2.52 -6.88
C ARG A 122 -17.87 2.39 -8.13
N LEU A 123 -17.67 1.29 -8.84
CA LEU A 123 -18.42 0.88 -10.01
C LEU A 123 -18.94 -0.53 -9.75
N ALA A 124 -20.25 -0.65 -9.55
CA ALA A 124 -20.92 -1.93 -9.48
C ALA A 124 -21.10 -2.51 -10.89
N VAL A 125 -20.80 -3.80 -11.03
CA VAL A 125 -21.03 -4.59 -12.24
C VAL A 125 -22.00 -5.69 -11.85
N GLU A 126 -23.25 -5.57 -12.29
CA GLU A 126 -24.37 -6.45 -11.91
C GLU A 126 -24.67 -7.52 -12.98
N GLU A 127 -23.63 -7.96 -13.69
CA GLU A 127 -23.70 -8.94 -14.77
C GLU A 127 -22.52 -9.91 -14.70
N PRO A 128 -22.64 -11.12 -15.29
CA PRO A 128 -21.54 -12.07 -15.33
C PRO A 128 -20.34 -11.53 -16.11
N MET A 129 -19.15 -11.62 -15.52
CA MET A 129 -17.90 -11.16 -16.13
C MET A 129 -16.78 -12.17 -15.91
N GLU A 130 -15.97 -12.40 -16.94
CA GLU A 130 -14.73 -13.16 -16.83
C GLU A 130 -13.68 -12.35 -16.05
N ILE A 131 -13.09 -12.97 -15.03
CA ILE A 131 -11.88 -12.54 -14.35
C ILE A 131 -10.70 -12.91 -15.24
N VAL A 132 -10.33 -12.01 -16.16
CA VAL A 132 -9.21 -12.25 -17.09
C VAL A 132 -7.85 -12.07 -16.41
N SER A 133 -7.80 -11.27 -15.34
CA SER A 133 -6.64 -11.16 -14.46
C SER A 133 -7.08 -10.61 -13.11
N CYS A 134 -6.73 -11.30 -12.03
CA CYS A 134 -6.77 -10.75 -10.69
C CYS A 134 -5.43 -10.95 -10.01
N GLN A 135 -4.89 -9.89 -9.43
CA GLN A 135 -3.58 -9.87 -8.79
C GLN A 135 -3.64 -9.07 -7.50
N GLY A 136 -2.88 -9.50 -6.51
CA GLY A 136 -2.79 -8.76 -5.28
C GLY A 136 -1.92 -9.41 -4.23
N ASN A 137 -2.07 -8.93 -3.00
CA ASN A 137 -1.25 -9.35 -1.88
C ASN A 137 -2.08 -9.63 -0.63
N VAL A 138 -1.48 -10.43 0.24
CA VAL A 138 -1.90 -10.62 1.62
C VAL A 138 -0.93 -9.85 2.51
N SER A 139 -1.46 -9.09 3.44
CA SER A 139 -0.73 -8.42 4.52
C SER A 139 -1.60 -8.41 5.77
N LEU A 140 -1.09 -7.93 6.91
CA LEU A 140 -1.92 -7.69 8.09
C LEU A 140 -2.56 -6.32 8.03
N ARG A 141 -3.76 -6.23 8.61
CA ARG A 141 -4.42 -4.98 8.99
C ARG A 141 -5.17 -5.26 10.28
N ASP A 142 -4.92 -4.45 11.31
CA ASP A 142 -5.51 -4.65 12.64
C ASP A 142 -5.28 -6.08 13.18
N GLY A 143 -4.08 -6.62 12.94
CA GLY A 143 -3.68 -7.98 13.33
C GLY A 143 -4.32 -9.12 12.54
N GLN A 144 -5.15 -8.85 11.53
CA GLN A 144 -5.83 -9.86 10.72
C GLN A 144 -5.34 -9.88 9.26
N PRO A 145 -5.33 -11.04 8.58
CA PRO A 145 -5.04 -11.10 7.15
C PRO A 145 -6.01 -10.22 6.35
N PHE A 146 -5.44 -9.34 5.54
CA PHE A 146 -6.11 -8.43 4.64
C PHE A 146 -5.63 -8.69 3.22
N VAL A 147 -6.59 -8.94 2.33
CA VAL A 147 -6.33 -9.23 0.92
C VAL A 147 -6.60 -7.96 0.12
N HIS A 148 -5.57 -7.43 -0.52
CA HIS A 148 -5.70 -6.29 -1.43
C HIS A 148 -5.59 -6.78 -2.87
N LEU A 149 -6.70 -6.77 -3.61
CA LEU A 149 -6.77 -7.24 -4.98
C LEU A 149 -7.08 -6.11 -5.97
N HIS A 150 -6.46 -6.19 -7.14
CA HIS A 150 -6.90 -5.51 -8.34
C HIS A 150 -7.37 -6.54 -9.36
N VAL A 151 -8.34 -6.16 -10.19
CA VAL A 151 -8.97 -7.06 -11.16
C VAL A 151 -9.14 -6.38 -12.51
N VAL A 152 -9.16 -7.20 -13.55
CA VAL A 152 -9.73 -6.89 -14.86
C VAL A 152 -10.87 -7.88 -15.11
N LEU A 153 -12.06 -7.35 -15.28
CA LEU A 153 -13.29 -8.06 -15.60
C LEU A 153 -13.63 -7.83 -17.06
N SER A 154 -14.01 -8.87 -17.81
CA SER A 154 -14.39 -8.77 -19.22
C SER A 154 -15.79 -9.34 -19.46
N GLY A 155 -16.64 -8.57 -20.14
CA GLY A 155 -17.99 -8.97 -20.51
C GLY A 155 -18.03 -9.77 -21.81
N SER A 156 -19.21 -10.26 -22.19
CA SER A 156 -19.41 -11.08 -23.40
C SER A 156 -19.09 -10.34 -24.71
N ASP A 157 -19.12 -9.00 -24.70
CA ASP A 157 -18.76 -8.14 -25.82
C ASP A 157 -17.27 -7.75 -25.83
N GLY A 158 -16.48 -8.24 -24.88
CA GLY A 158 -15.08 -7.90 -24.69
C GLY A 158 -14.84 -6.57 -23.96
N ARG A 159 -15.89 -5.84 -23.56
CA ARG A 159 -15.75 -4.63 -22.74
C ARG A 159 -15.13 -4.99 -21.40
N THR A 160 -14.14 -4.20 -20.99
CA THR A 160 -13.44 -4.43 -19.72
C THR A 160 -13.74 -3.38 -18.67
N VAL A 161 -13.82 -3.82 -17.42
CA VAL A 161 -13.80 -2.98 -16.22
C VAL A 161 -12.60 -3.39 -15.37
N ALA A 162 -11.81 -2.44 -14.90
CA ALA A 162 -10.60 -2.74 -14.14
C ALA A 162 -10.39 -1.76 -12.98
N GLY A 163 -9.73 -2.23 -11.92
CA GLY A 163 -9.44 -1.41 -10.73
C GLY A 163 -9.28 -2.24 -9.47
N HIS A 164 -9.36 -1.59 -8.32
CA HIS A 164 -9.38 -2.23 -7.01
C HIS A 164 -10.65 -3.05 -6.84
N LEU A 165 -10.54 -4.32 -6.42
CA LEU A 165 -11.68 -5.20 -6.20
C LEU A 165 -12.17 -5.07 -4.75
N PHE A 166 -13.39 -4.57 -4.58
CA PHE A 166 -14.07 -4.50 -3.28
C PHE A 166 -14.91 -5.74 -2.98
N GLU A 167 -15.58 -6.27 -4.00
CA GLU A 167 -16.47 -7.43 -3.90
C GLU A 167 -16.43 -8.20 -5.23
N GLY A 168 -16.38 -9.52 -5.16
CA GLY A 168 -16.59 -10.38 -6.34
C GLY A 168 -17.33 -11.66 -5.97
N ILE A 169 -18.58 -11.79 -6.43
CA ILE A 169 -19.37 -13.01 -6.18
C ILE A 169 -19.00 -14.06 -7.22
N ALA A 170 -18.25 -15.08 -6.82
CA ALA A 170 -17.73 -16.08 -7.74
C ALA A 170 -18.87 -16.91 -8.35
N PHE A 171 -18.85 -17.08 -9.67
CA PHE A 171 -19.49 -18.23 -10.32
C PHE A 171 -18.53 -19.42 -10.27
N VAL A 172 -17.29 -19.18 -10.72
CA VAL A 172 -16.12 -20.05 -10.60
C VAL A 172 -14.92 -19.14 -10.41
N GLY A 173 -13.97 -19.51 -9.56
CA GLY A 173 -12.69 -18.81 -9.47
C GLY A 173 -11.60 -19.78 -9.10
N GLU A 174 -10.52 -19.81 -9.87
CA GLU A 174 -9.31 -20.59 -9.57
C GLU A 174 -8.23 -19.62 -9.13
N PHE A 175 -7.55 -19.94 -8.03
CA PHE A 175 -6.59 -19.05 -7.41
C PHE A 175 -5.28 -19.75 -7.10
N TRP A 176 -4.23 -18.94 -7.07
CA TRP A 176 -2.91 -19.26 -6.55
C TRP A 176 -2.58 -18.32 -5.40
N VAL A 177 -2.16 -18.87 -4.26
CA VAL A 177 -1.60 -18.10 -3.14
C VAL A 177 -0.17 -18.55 -2.88
N GLN A 178 0.78 -17.62 -2.93
CA GLN A 178 2.15 -17.82 -2.49
C GLN A 178 2.35 -17.16 -1.12
N GLU A 179 2.58 -17.97 -0.10
CA GLU A 179 2.97 -17.49 1.22
C GLU A 179 4.40 -16.92 1.18
N MET A 180 4.65 -15.86 1.95
CA MET A 180 5.95 -15.22 2.11
C MET A 180 6.35 -15.25 3.59
N ILE A 181 7.47 -15.90 3.90
CA ILE A 181 7.98 -16.10 5.27
C ILE A 181 8.99 -15.01 5.62
N GLY A 182 8.69 -14.28 6.70
CA GLY A 182 9.48 -13.18 7.21
C GLY A 182 8.67 -12.35 8.21
N THR A 183 9.18 -11.18 8.59
CA THR A 183 8.41 -10.21 9.39
C THR A 183 7.21 -9.73 8.59
N ALA A 184 6.00 -10.02 9.07
CA ALA A 184 4.76 -9.69 8.38
C ALA A 184 4.69 -8.21 7.97
N LEU A 185 4.14 -7.95 6.79
CA LEU A 185 3.79 -6.58 6.39
C LEU A 185 2.49 -6.21 7.09
N GLU A 186 2.48 -5.11 7.81
CA GLU A 186 1.29 -4.57 8.45
C GLU A 186 0.90 -3.25 7.79
N ARG A 187 -0.40 -3.06 7.57
CA ARG A 187 -0.94 -1.83 6.99
C ARG A 187 -1.18 -0.80 8.08
N VAL A 188 -0.52 0.35 7.98
CA VAL A 188 -0.73 1.51 8.84
C VAL A 188 -1.33 2.68 8.04
N PRO A 189 -2.16 3.53 8.67
CA PRO A 189 -2.67 4.73 8.04
C PRO A 189 -1.53 5.65 7.60
N ASP A 190 -1.53 6.01 6.33
CA ASP A 190 -0.61 6.98 5.73
C ASP A 190 -1.33 8.32 5.54
N ALA A 191 -0.83 9.36 6.21
CA ALA A 191 -1.49 10.68 6.23
C ALA A 191 -1.39 11.42 4.89
N ASP A 192 -0.35 11.12 4.10
CA ASP A 192 -0.07 11.80 2.84
C ASP A 192 -0.99 11.30 1.72
N SER A 193 -1.19 9.98 1.61
CA SER A 193 -2.10 9.37 0.64
C SER A 193 -3.55 9.25 1.14
N GLY A 194 -3.76 9.18 2.47
CA GLY A 194 -5.06 8.83 3.05
C GLY A 194 -5.41 7.34 2.95
N LEU A 195 -4.44 6.48 2.58
CA LEU A 195 -4.60 5.04 2.45
C LEU A 195 -3.97 4.29 3.62
N ALA A 196 -4.20 2.98 3.68
CA ALA A 196 -3.47 2.10 4.59
C ALA A 196 -2.35 1.38 3.82
N LEU A 197 -1.11 1.77 4.03
CA LEU A 197 0.08 1.29 3.32
C LEU A 197 0.94 0.39 4.22
N TRP A 198 1.86 -0.38 3.63
CA TRP A 198 2.77 -1.21 4.43
C TRP A 198 3.73 -0.35 5.26
N ASP A 199 3.91 -0.73 6.53
CA ASP A 199 4.91 -0.17 7.42
C ASP A 199 6.33 -0.67 7.04
N LEU A 200 7.04 0.16 6.27
CA LEU A 200 8.36 -0.11 5.71
C LEU A 200 9.34 1.04 5.95
#